data_AF-A0A1H7XD90-F1
#
_entry.id   AF-A0A1H7XD90-F1
#
_cell.length_a   1.000
_cell.length_b   1.000
_cell.length_c   1.000
_cell.angle_alpha   90.00
_cell.angle_beta   90.00
_cell.angle_gamma   90.00
#
_symmetry.space_group_name_H-M   'P 1'
#
loop_
_entity.id
_entity.type
_entity.pdbx_description
1 polymer ?
#
loop_
_entity_poly.entity_id
_entity_poly.type
_entity_poly.pdbx_seq_one_letter_code
_entity_poly.pdbx_strand_id
1 'polypeptide(L)' 'MENHTKYRVVAKAVKHHGDAGEQLYRGSYRILDHIGEEIEAKTGTHDFVDITSAFNEAFTLGHERLREIGAETVQ' A
#
# COMPACT_ATOMS: atom_id res chain seq x y z
N MET A 1 -3.20 -17.02 -24.57
CA MET A 1 -2.30 -17.08 -23.40
C MET A 1 -2.94 -16.22 -22.33
N GLU A 2 -3.62 -16.82 -21.36
CA GLU A 2 -4.23 -16.05 -20.28
C GLU A 2 -3.16 -15.76 -19.22
N ASN A 3 -2.59 -14.56 -19.27
CA ASN A 3 -1.62 -14.11 -18.26
C ASN A 3 -2.40 -13.66 -17.02
N HIS A 4 -2.90 -14.63 -16.23
CA HIS A 4 -3.57 -14.35 -14.95
C HIS A 4 -2.54 -14.01 -13.88
N THR A 5 -1.78 -12.93 -14.05
CA THR A 5 -0.91 -12.42 -13.00
C THR A 5 -1.80 -11.75 -11.95
N LYS A 6 -2.32 -12.56 -11.02
CA LYS A 6 -3.16 -12.08 -9.92
C LYS A 6 -2.29 -11.40 -8.88
N TYR A 7 -2.10 -10.10 -9.03
CA TYR A 7 -1.47 -9.26 -8.03
C TYR A 7 -2.42 -8.97 -6.86
N ARG A 8 -1.86 -8.71 -5.67
CA ARG A 8 -2.63 -8.40 -4.46
C ARG A 8 -2.00 -7.23 -3.71
N VAL A 9 -2.85 -6.35 -3.19
CA VAL A 9 -2.42 -5.25 -2.32
C VAL A 9 -2.50 -5.69 -0.86
N VAL A 10 -1.43 -5.47 -0.11
CA VAL A 10 -1.39 -5.65 1.34
C VAL A 10 -1.13 -4.29 1.98
N ALA A 11 -2.19 -3.68 2.49
CA ALA A 11 -2.13 -2.40 3.21
C ALA A 11 -1.89 -2.62 4.71
N LYS A 12 -1.15 -1.70 5.32
CA LYS A 12 -0.84 -1.66 6.76
C LYS A 12 -0.82 -0.23 7.24
N ALA A 13 -1.22 -0.01 8.48
CA ALA A 13 -0.96 1.21 9.22
C ALA A 13 0.10 0.91 10.30
N VAL A 14 1.18 1.69 10.32
CA VAL A 14 2.29 1.50 11.24
C VAL A 14 2.29 2.64 12.25
N LYS A 15 2.24 2.30 13.54
CA LYS A 15 2.34 3.26 14.62
C LYS A 15 3.78 3.75 14.76
N HIS A 16 3.96 5.06 14.93
CA HIS A 16 5.22 5.69 15.31
C HIS A 16 4.96 6.87 16.26
N HIS A 17 6.04 7.48 16.76
CA HIS A 17 5.97 8.63 17.67
C HIS A 17 6.47 9.86 16.94
N GLY A 18 5.66 10.93 16.95
CA GLY A 18 6.07 12.24 16.44
C GLY A 18 7.02 12.95 17.40
N ASP A 19 7.53 14.10 16.95
CA ASP A 19 8.59 14.84 17.64
C ASP A 19 8.16 15.42 19.00
N ALA A 20 6.86 15.65 19.21
CA ALA A 20 6.30 16.08 20.49
C ALA A 20 5.74 14.93 21.33
N GLY A 21 6.03 13.68 20.95
CA GLY A 21 5.59 12.47 21.67
C GLY A 21 4.17 12.03 21.35
N GLU A 22 3.52 12.66 20.37
CA GLU A 22 2.22 12.24 19.85
C GLU A 22 2.29 10.84 19.22
N GLN A 23 1.19 10.09 19.33
CA GLN A 23 1.04 8.81 18.64
C GLN A 23 0.47 9.06 17.26
N LEU A 24 1.26 8.70 16.24
CA LEU A 24 0.89 8.85 14.84
C LEU A 24 0.91 7.50 14.14
N TYR A 25 0.17 7.41 13.05
CA TYR A 25 0.09 6.26 12.18
C TYR A 25 0.45 6.69 10.77
N ARG A 26 1.33 5.91 10.13
CA ARG A 26 1.68 6.09 8.73
C ARG A 26 1.28 4.88 7.92
N GLY A 27 0.62 5.12 6.80
CA GLY A 27 0.24 4.06 5.87
C GLY A 27 1.46 3.42 5.21
N SER A 28 1.38 2.13 4.89
CA SER A 28 2.30 1.46 3.99
C SER A 28 1.56 0.37 3.23
N TYR A 29 1.89 0.18 1.96
CA TYR A 29 1.36 -0.92 1.18
C TYR A 29 2.48 -1.70 0.52
N ARG A 30 2.14 -2.95 0.19
CA ARG A 30 2.94 -3.82 -0.66
C ARG A 30 2.08 -4.40 -1.74
N ILE A 31 2.63 -4.57 -2.92
CA ILE A 31 2.02 -5.34 -3.99
C ILE A 31 2.75 -6.68 -4.04
N LEU A 32 1.98 -7.75 -3.96
CA LEU A 32 2.46 -9.11 -4.07
C LEU A 32 2.01 -9.70 -5.40
N ASP A 33 2.85 -10.56 -5.97
CA ASP A 33 2.50 -11.33 -7.15
C ASP A 33 1.62 -12.55 -6.80
N HIS A 34 1.38 -13.41 -7.79
CA HIS A 34 0.53 -14.58 -7.65
C HIS A 34 1.04 -15.65 -6.67
N ILE A 35 2.37 -15.76 -6.47
CA ILE A 35 3.00 -16.69 -5.51
C ILE A 35 3.29 -16.02 -4.15
N GLY A 36 3.05 -14.71 -4.04
CA GLY A 36 3.21 -13.95 -2.80
C GLY A 36 4.56 -13.25 -2.68
N GLU A 37 5.34 -13.17 -3.77
CA GLU A 37 6.58 -12.40 -3.80
C GLU A 37 6.27 -10.91 -3.88
N GLU A 38 7.05 -10.12 -3.13
CA GLU A 38 6.92 -8.67 -3.10
C GLU A 38 7.49 -8.09 -4.40
N ILE A 39 6.66 -7.38 -5.15
CA ILE A 39 7.07 -6.70 -6.39
C ILE A 39 7.29 -5.20 -6.16
N GLU A 40 6.56 -4.60 -5.22
CA GLU A 40 6.67 -3.19 -4.88
C GLU A 40 6.22 -2.97 -3.44
N ALA A 41 6.86 -2.01 -2.77
CA ALA A 41 6.47 -1.54 -1.45
C ALA A 41 6.62 -0.03 -1.38
N LYS A 42 5.65 0.64 -0.74
CA LYS A 42 5.70 2.09 -0.54
C LYS A 42 5.08 2.48 0.79
N THR A 43 5.66 3.52 1.39
CA THR A 43 5.13 4.17 2.59
C THR A 43 4.37 5.42 2.18
N GLY A 44 3.23 5.67 2.83
CA GLY A 44 2.46 6.90 2.70
C GLY A 44 3.27 8.11 3.14
N THR A 45 2.85 9.29 2.68
CA THR A 45 3.55 10.55 2.97
C THR A 45 2.92 11.32 4.13
N HIS A 46 1.70 10.95 4.54
CA HIS A 46 0.97 11.63 5.58
C HIS A 46 0.97 10.84 6.88
N ASP A 47 1.09 11.58 7.98
CA ASP A 47 0.83 11.05 9.30
C ASP A 47 -0.61 11.32 9.70
N PHE A 48 -1.22 10.31 10.31
CA PHE A 48 -2.58 10.38 10.81
C PHE A 48 -2.57 10.15 12.32
N VAL A 49 -3.45 10.85 13.02
CA VAL A 49 -3.69 10.61 14.45
C VAL A 49 -4.49 9.34 14.71
N ASP A 50 -5.13 8.79 13.68
CA ASP A 50 -5.94 7.58 13.76
C ASP A 50 -5.46 6.48 12.77
N ILE A 51 -5.59 5.23 13.21
CA ILE A 51 -5.14 4.05 12.45
C ILE A 51 -5.94 3.83 11.17
N THR A 52 -7.23 4.18 11.16
CA THR A 52 -8.15 3.92 10.06
C THR A 52 -7.80 4.77 8.85
N SER A 53 -7.53 6.06 9.04
CA SER A 53 -7.11 6.97 7.99
C SER A 53 -5.78 6.54 7.36
N ALA A 54 -4.80 6.16 8.19
CA ALA A 54 -3.52 5.63 7.69
C ALA A 54 -3.69 4.33 6.89
N PHE A 55 -4.57 3.44 7.31
CA PHE A 55 -4.88 2.21 6.57
C PHE A 55 -5.58 2.51 5.25
N ASN A 56 -6.58 3.40 5.26
CA ASN A 56 -7.35 3.79 4.07
C ASN A 56 -6.47 4.49 3.03
N GLU A 57 -5.52 5.33 3.46
CA GLU A 57 -4.50 5.91 2.57
C GLU A 57 -3.68 4.79 1.91
N ALA A 58 -3.09 3.89 2.70
CA ALA A 58 -2.29 2.79 2.18
C ALA A 58 -3.07 1.89 1.22
N PHE A 59 -4.32 1.57 1.54
CA PHE A 59 -5.20 0.77 0.71
C PHE A 59 -5.48 1.45 -0.64
N THR A 60 -5.83 2.74 -0.60
CA THR A 60 -6.10 3.54 -1.79
C THR A 60 -4.87 3.62 -2.69
N LEU A 61 -3.72 4.02 -2.14
CA LEU A 61 -2.47 4.14 -2.89
C LEU A 61 -2.04 2.82 -3.52
N GLY A 62 -2.16 1.71 -2.77
CA GLY A 62 -1.80 0.40 -3.29
C GLY A 62 -2.72 -0.05 -4.42
N HIS A 63 -4.02 0.24 -4.34
CA HIS A 63 -4.99 -0.08 -5.38
C HIS A 63 -4.82 0.79 -6.64
N GLU A 64 -4.52 2.07 -6.47
CA GLU A 64 -4.18 2.97 -7.60
C GLU A 64 -2.94 2.46 -8.33
N ARG A 65 -1.87 2.15 -7.58
CA ARG A 65 -0.65 1.60 -8.17
C ARG A 65 -0.89 0.25 -8.85
N LEU A 66 -1.69 -0.62 -8.25
CA LEU A 66 -2.05 -1.89 -8.87
C LEU A 66 -2.78 -1.68 -10.20
N ARG A 67 -3.67 -0.69 -10.28
CA ARG A 67 -4.38 -0.35 -11.51
C ARG A 67 -3.43 0.14 -12.60
N GLU A 68 -2.42 0.93 -12.23
CA GLU A 68 -1.37 1.38 -13.17
C GLU A 68 -0.57 0.20 -13.73
N ILE A 69 -0.09 -0.71 -12.87
CA ILE A 69 0.62 -1.92 -13.31
C ILE A 69 -0.25 -2.76 -14.26
N GLY A 70 -1.53 -2.91 -13.93
CA GLY A 70 -2.50 -3.60 -14.79
C GLY A 70 -2.70 -2.91 -16.14
N ALA A 71 -2.67 -1.57 -16.19
CA ALA A 71 -2.77 -0.81 -17.44
C ALA A 71 -1.49 -0.91 -18.29
N GLU A 72 -0.31 -0.89 -17.66
CA GLU A 72 1.00 -1.05 -18.31
C GLU A 72 1.17 -2.45 -18.92
N THR A 73 0.57 -3.48 -18.33
CA THR A 73 0.69 -4.89 -18.80
C THR A 73 -0.22 -5.21 -20.00
N VAL A 74 -1.19 -4.36 -20.33
CA VAL A 74 -2.18 -4.60 -21.41
C VAL A 74 -1.75 -3.98 -22.76
N GLN A 75 -0.70 -3.14 -22.78
CA GLN A 75 -0.11 -2.59 -24.01
C GLN A 75 0.90 -3.56 -24.64
#